data_AF-A0A2U8X5U2-F1
#
_entry.id   AF-A0A2U8X5U2-F1
#
_cell.length_a   1.000
_cell.length_b   1.000
_cell.length_c   1.000
_cell.angle_alpha   90.00
_cell.angle_beta   90.00
_cell.angle_gamma   90.00
#
_symmetry.space_group_name_H-M   'P 1'
#
loop_
_entity.id
_entity.type
_entity.pdbx_description
1 polymer ?
#
loop_
_entity_poly.entity_id
_entity_poly.type
_entity_poly.pdbx_seq_one_letter_code
_entity_poly.pdbx_strand_id
1 'polypeptide(L)'
;MSDEDSNDWRLDNASHLKGLRLQFRRYTRWSETWDHDHCAGCWATLAEFDGPDILHEGYATCDDYERGACAEWVCAQCFNDLKDNLGWTTLPEPPLQPPASSFPEQEAK
;
A
#
# COMPACT_ATOMS: atom_id res chain seq x y z
N MET A 1 3.96 3.11 -35.51
CA MET A 1 4.99 2.75 -34.53
C MET A 1 4.20 2.50 -33.26
N SER A 2 4.00 1.24 -32.90
CA SER A 2 3.33 0.88 -31.65
C SER A 2 4.46 0.69 -30.66
N ASP A 3 4.69 1.69 -29.83
CA ASP A 3 5.75 1.66 -28.82
C ASP A 3 5.56 0.43 -27.93
N GLU A 4 6.53 -0.47 -28.02
CA GLU A 4 6.67 -1.63 -27.16
C GLU A 4 6.92 -1.12 -25.74
N ASP A 5 5.84 -1.05 -24.95
CA ASP A 5 5.77 -1.00 -23.47
C ASP A 5 6.42 -2.23 -22.80
N SER A 6 7.55 -2.72 -23.32
CA SER A 6 8.15 -4.00 -22.91
C SER A 6 9.11 -3.88 -21.72
N ASN A 7 9.20 -2.72 -21.06
CA ASN A 7 9.95 -2.61 -19.81
C ASN A 7 9.41 -1.48 -18.93
N ASP A 8 8.27 -1.71 -18.29
CA ASP A 8 7.81 -0.82 -17.22
C ASP A 8 8.91 -0.81 -16.14
N TRP A 9 9.66 0.29 -16.07
CA TRP A 9 10.80 0.46 -15.16
C TRP A 9 10.41 0.27 -13.69
N ARG A 10 9.12 0.36 -13.36
CA ARG A 10 8.60 0.08 -12.02
C ARG A 10 8.74 -1.40 -11.67
N LEU A 11 8.75 -2.32 -12.65
CA LEU A 11 9.02 -3.74 -12.44
C LEU A 11 10.45 -3.98 -11.97
N ASP A 12 11.42 -3.32 -12.59
CA ASP A 12 12.82 -3.40 -12.19
C ASP A 12 13.01 -2.79 -10.80
N ASN A 13 12.40 -1.63 -10.57
CA ASN A 13 12.45 -0.93 -9.29
C ASN A 13 11.78 -1.70 -8.14
N ALA A 14 10.69 -2.42 -8.41
CA ALA A 14 9.98 -3.26 -7.43
C ALA A 14 10.36 -4.75 -7.49
N SER A 15 11.42 -5.09 -8.22
CA SER A 15 11.84 -6.48 -8.45
C SER A 15 12.26 -7.20 -7.16
N HIS A 16 12.76 -6.47 -6.16
CA HIS A 16 13.08 -6.99 -4.83
C HIS A 16 11.85 -7.42 -4.03
N LEU A 17 10.65 -7.03 -4.46
CA LEU A 17 9.39 -7.43 -3.86
C LEU A 17 8.73 -8.61 -4.58
N LYS A 18 9.37 -9.20 -5.58
CA LYS A 18 8.79 -10.26 -6.40
C LYS A 18 8.38 -11.48 -5.55
N GLY A 19 7.16 -11.97 -5.76
CA GLY A 19 6.61 -13.14 -5.07
C GLY A 19 6.24 -12.88 -3.61
N LEU A 20 6.31 -11.63 -3.14
CA LEU A 20 5.93 -11.29 -1.77
C LEU A 20 4.43 -11.19 -1.58
N ARG A 21 4.04 -11.37 -0.31
CA ARG A 21 2.71 -11.09 0.20
C ARG A 21 2.65 -9.65 0.68
N LEU A 22 1.76 -8.89 0.08
CA LEU A 22 1.48 -7.51 0.47
C LEU A 22 0.11 -7.44 1.13
N GLN A 23 -0.06 -6.49 2.04
CA GLN A 23 -1.32 -6.25 2.72
C GLN A 23 -1.78 -4.84 2.43
N PHE A 24 -3.02 -4.70 1.96
CA PHE A 24 -3.62 -3.39 1.82
C PHE A 24 -3.89 -2.80 3.21
N ARG A 25 -3.35 -1.61 3.47
CA ARG A 25 -3.53 -0.90 4.72
C ARG A 25 -3.36 0.60 4.53
N ARG A 26 -3.93 1.36 5.46
CA ARG A 26 -3.67 2.79 5.58
C ARG A 26 -2.21 2.99 6.00
N TYR A 27 -1.55 3.97 5.39
CA TYR A 27 -0.23 4.42 5.78
C TYR A 27 -0.24 4.88 7.24
N THR A 28 0.77 4.49 7.99
CA THR A 28 0.96 4.92 9.37
C THR A 28 2.45 5.10 9.57
N ARG A 29 2.85 6.26 10.07
CA ARG A 29 4.27 6.51 10.33
C ARG A 29 4.82 5.45 11.27
N TRP A 30 6.01 4.96 10.97
CA TRP A 30 6.70 4.00 11.83
C TRP A 30 7.04 4.61 13.20
N SER A 31 7.28 5.92 13.25
CA SER A 31 7.61 6.68 14.45
C SER A 31 7.37 8.15 14.23
N GLU A 32 7.39 8.94 15.31
CA GLU A 32 7.17 10.40 15.24
C GLU A 32 8.21 11.14 14.40
N THR A 33 9.39 10.56 14.21
CA THR A 33 10.47 11.10 13.38
C THR A 33 10.42 10.64 11.93
N TRP A 34 9.49 9.75 11.59
CA TRP A 34 9.32 9.22 10.25
C TRP A 34 8.15 9.93 9.58
N ASP A 35 8.43 10.72 8.56
CA ASP A 35 7.48 11.67 8.02
C ASP A 35 6.62 11.07 6.89
N HIS A 36 7.23 10.22 6.05
CA HIS A 36 6.59 9.57 4.91
C HIS A 36 7.42 8.40 4.37
N ASP A 37 6.79 7.55 3.57
CA ASP A 37 7.42 6.50 2.76
C ASP A 37 7.23 6.77 1.27
N HIS A 38 7.93 5.99 0.43
CA HIS A 38 7.79 6.06 -1.02
C HIS A 38 7.39 4.71 -1.59
N CYS A 39 6.61 4.74 -2.66
CA CYS A 39 6.24 3.54 -3.39
C CYS A 39 7.48 2.91 -4.03
N ALA A 40 7.71 1.62 -3.79
CA ALA A 40 8.80 0.85 -4.38
C ALA A 40 8.71 0.68 -5.91
N GLY A 41 7.60 1.09 -6.54
CA GLY A 41 7.43 1.08 -8.00
C GLY A 41 7.61 2.47 -8.59
N CYS A 42 6.68 3.37 -8.30
CA CYS A 42 6.60 4.71 -8.90
C CYS A 42 7.16 5.85 -8.04
N TRP A 43 7.63 5.56 -6.83
CA TRP A 43 8.09 6.54 -5.84
C TRP A 43 7.03 7.55 -5.38
N ALA A 44 5.74 7.27 -5.62
CA ALA A 44 4.66 8.04 -5.03
C ALA A 44 4.83 8.11 -3.50
N THR A 45 4.65 9.29 -2.93
CA THR A 45 4.82 9.52 -1.50
C THR A 45 3.59 9.03 -0.74
N LEU A 46 3.82 8.20 0.27
CA LEU A 46 2.81 7.74 1.20
C LEU A 46 3.04 8.42 2.55
N ALA A 47 2.04 9.16 3.03
CA ALA A 47 2.14 9.87 4.30
C ALA A 47 0.80 9.91 5.03
N GLU A 48 0.82 10.32 6.30
CA GLU A 48 -0.41 10.54 7.06
C GLU A 48 -0.98 11.96 6.86
N PHE A 49 -0.15 12.89 6.38
CA PHE A 49 -0.55 14.27 6.12
C PHE A 49 -1.15 14.42 4.73
N ASP A 50 -2.14 15.31 4.61
CA ASP A 50 -2.70 15.68 3.31
C ASP A 50 -1.72 16.51 2.48
N GLY A 51 -1.61 16.18 1.20
CA GLY A 51 -0.83 16.94 0.24
C GLY A 51 -1.17 16.60 -1.21
N PRO A 52 -0.77 17.45 -2.18
CA PRO A 52 -0.89 17.10 -3.58
C PRO A 52 -0.01 15.88 -3.87
N ASP A 53 -0.58 14.85 -4.51
CA ASP A 53 0.12 13.61 -4.87
C ASP A 53 0.53 12.71 -3.68
N ILE A 54 0.02 12.98 -2.47
CA ILE A 54 0.24 12.11 -1.31
C ILE A 54 -0.83 11.02 -1.27
N LEU A 55 -0.39 9.78 -1.03
CA LEU A 55 -1.26 8.64 -0.82
C LEU A 55 -1.34 8.30 0.67
N HIS A 56 -2.54 8.06 1.17
CA HIS A 56 -2.75 7.67 2.58
C HIS A 56 -2.93 6.16 2.74
N GLU A 57 -2.96 5.41 1.65
CA GLU A 57 -3.25 3.97 1.65
C GLU A 57 -2.49 3.26 0.53
N GLY A 58 -2.12 2.01 0.80
CA GLY A 58 -1.32 1.22 -0.11
C GLY A 58 -1.11 -0.20 0.39
N TYR A 59 -0.34 -0.94 -0.39
CA TYR A 59 0.06 -2.30 -0.10
C TYR A 59 1.42 -2.28 0.57
N ALA A 60 1.46 -2.69 1.84
CA ALA A 60 2.70 -2.76 2.61
C ALA A 60 3.17 -4.21 2.75
N THR A 61 4.47 -4.41 2.95
CA THR A 61 5.00 -5.74 3.29
C THR A 61 4.46 -6.24 4.64
N CYS A 62 4.37 -7.55 4.77
CA CYS A 62 3.91 -8.20 5.99
C CYS A 62 5.08 -8.52 6.94
N ASP A 63 4.78 -8.98 8.16
CA ASP A 63 5.79 -9.34 9.17
C ASP A 63 6.73 -10.47 8.72
N ASP A 64 6.29 -11.24 7.73
CA ASP A 64 7.04 -12.31 7.06
C ASP A 64 8.19 -11.78 6.18
N TYR A 65 8.26 -10.47 5.94
CA TYR A 65 9.32 -9.85 5.17
C TYR A 65 10.58 -9.64 6.03
N GLU A 66 11.76 -9.88 5.46
CA GLU A 66 13.04 -9.86 6.18
C GLU A 66 13.34 -8.52 6.88
N ARG A 67 12.84 -7.40 6.34
CA ARG A 67 12.99 -6.06 6.97
C ARG A 67 11.87 -5.71 7.95
N GLY A 68 10.87 -6.58 8.09
CA GLY A 68 9.68 -6.38 8.92
C GLY A 68 8.44 -5.94 8.15
N ALA A 69 7.32 -5.95 8.86
CA ALA A 69 6.05 -5.44 8.34
C ALA A 69 6.16 -3.95 8.01
N CYS A 70 5.51 -3.50 6.95
CA CYS A 70 5.49 -2.10 6.51
C CYS A 70 6.86 -1.49 6.21
N ALA A 71 7.89 -2.30 6.00
CA ALA A 71 9.21 -1.83 5.61
C ALA A 71 9.21 -1.27 4.19
N GLU A 72 8.38 -1.84 3.31
CA GLU A 72 8.26 -1.41 1.92
C GLU A 72 6.79 -1.19 1.57
N TRP A 73 6.51 -0.15 0.78
CA TRP A 73 5.18 0.27 0.40
C TRP A 73 5.00 0.29 -1.11
N VAL A 74 3.80 -0.06 -1.57
CA VAL A 74 3.40 -0.04 -2.97
C VAL A 74 2.03 0.61 -3.08
N CYS A 75 1.89 1.62 -3.94
CA CYS A 75 0.58 2.25 -4.15
C CYS A 75 -0.40 1.27 -4.82
N ALA A 76 -1.71 1.51 -4.65
CA ALA A 76 -2.73 0.65 -5.24
C ALA A 76 -2.62 0.53 -6.78
N GLN A 77 -2.18 1.60 -7.44
CA GLN A 77 -1.96 1.59 -8.90
C GLN A 77 -0.83 0.66 -9.31
N CYS A 78 0.35 0.79 -8.70
CA CYS A 78 1.50 -0.09 -8.98
C CYS A 78 1.17 -1.53 -8.60
N PHE A 79 0.45 -1.77 -7.50
CA PHE A 79 0.01 -3.11 -7.17
C PHE A 79 -0.87 -3.70 -8.27
N ASN A 80 -1.88 -2.98 -8.73
CA ASN A 80 -2.79 -3.51 -9.74
C ASN A 80 -2.11 -3.79 -11.09
N ASP A 81 -1.11 -3.00 -11.45
CA ASP A 81 -0.38 -3.08 -12.71
C ASP A 81 0.73 -4.14 -12.69
N LEU A 82 1.48 -4.22 -11.58
CA LEU A 82 2.67 -5.06 -11.46
C LEU A 82 2.39 -6.40 -10.77
N LYS A 83 1.25 -6.59 -10.10
CA LYS A 83 0.95 -7.84 -9.35
C LYS A 83 1.10 -9.10 -10.19
N ASP A 84 0.71 -9.06 -11.46
CA ASP A 84 0.72 -10.22 -12.34
C ASP A 84 2.16 -10.55 -12.75
N ASN A 85 2.94 -9.52 -13.11
CA ASN A 85 4.34 -9.62 -13.50
C ASN A 85 5.26 -10.02 -12.33
N LEU A 86 5.01 -9.46 -11.13
CA LEU A 86 5.80 -9.72 -9.93
C LEU A 86 5.25 -10.89 -9.09
N GLY A 87 4.09 -11.44 -9.44
CA GLY A 87 3.45 -12.52 -8.69
C GLY A 87 3.07 -12.11 -7.27
N TRP A 88 2.67 -10.86 -7.05
CA TRP A 88 2.25 -10.38 -5.75
C TRP A 88 0.93 -11.00 -5.33
N THR A 89 0.84 -11.30 -4.04
CA THR A 89 -0.39 -11.84 -3.44
C THR A 89 -0.85 -10.93 -2.32
N THR A 90 -2.16 -10.77 -2.17
CA THR A 90 -2.74 -10.03 -1.05
C THR A 90 -2.95 -10.95 0.13
N LEU A 91 -2.53 -10.55 1.33
CA LEU A 91 -3.13 -11.17 2.52
C LEU A 91 -4.63 -10.87 2.55
N PRO A 92 -5.48 -11.84 2.93
CA PRO A 92 -6.87 -11.55 3.21
C PRO A 92 -6.90 -10.45 4.27
N GLU A 93 -7.64 -9.36 4.00
CA GLU A 93 -7.84 -8.32 4.99
C GLU A 93 -8.29 -8.99 6.30
N PRO A 94 -7.74 -8.59 7.47
CA PRO A 94 -8.37 -8.95 8.73
C PRO A 94 -9.83 -8.48 8.60
N PRO A 95 -10.81 -9.34 8.94
CA PRO A 95 -12.21 -9.08 8.64
C PRO A 95 -12.54 -7.66 9.07
N LEU A 96 -12.91 -6.83 8.09
CA LEU A 96 -13.34 -5.45 8.27
C LEU A 96 -14.26 -5.43 9.48
N GLN A 97 -13.75 -4.97 10.62
CA GLN A 97 -14.64 -4.58 11.70
C GLN A 97 -15.46 -3.46 11.09
N PRO A 98 -16.79 -3.61 10.94
CA PRO A 98 -17.60 -2.53 10.42
C PRO A 98 -17.29 -1.28 11.23
N PRO A 99 -17.26 -0.07 10.62
CA PRO A 99 -17.15 1.15 11.39
C PRO A 99 -18.22 1.06 12.47
N ALA A 100 -17.88 1.40 13.72
CA ALA A 100 -18.81 1.42 14.85
C ALA A 100 -19.96 2.40 14.56
N SER A 101 -20.88 2.01 13.68
CA SER A 101 -22.18 2.60 13.46
C SER A 101 -23.08 1.94 14.49
N SER A 102 -23.00 2.45 15.70
CA SER A 102 -24.05 2.33 16.69
C SER A 102 -24.12 3.66 17.41
N PHE A 103 -24.51 4.69 16.66
CA PHE A 103 -25.41 5.68 17.24
C PHE A 103 -26.79 5.04 17.23
N PRO A 104 -27.41 4.74 18.39
CA PRO A 104 -28.86 4.78 18.46
C PRO A 104 -29.30 6.24 18.60
N GLU A 105 -30.17 6.60 17.67
CA GLU A 105 -31.08 7.73 17.65
C GLU A 105 -31.72 8.04 19.01
N GLN A 106 -31.87 9.34 19.25
CA GLN A 106 -32.87 10.04 20.06
C GLN A 106 -34.01 9.19 20.66
N GLU A 107 -34.23 9.29 21.97
CA GLU A 107 -35.58 9.27 22.54
C GLU A 107 -35.79 10.44 23.49
N ALA A 108 -36.84 11.19 23.20
CA ALA A 108 -37.34 12.32 23.96
C ALA A 108 -37.79 11.89 25.36
N LYS A 109 -37.50 12.73 26.36
CA LYS A 109 -38.42 13.01 27.46
C LYS A 109 -38.15 14.35 28.10
#